data_AF-A0AAW0A643-F1
#
_entry.id   AF-A0AAW0A643-F1
#
_cell.length_a   1.000
_cell.length_b   1.000
_cell.length_c   1.000
_cell.angle_alpha   90.00
_cell.angle_beta   90.00
_cell.angle_gamma   90.00
#
_symmetry.space_group_name_H-M   'P 1'
#
loop_
_entity.id
_entity.type
_entity.pdbx_description
1 polymer ?
#
loop_
_entity_poly.entity_id
_entity_poly.type
_entity_poly.pdbx_seq_one_letter_code
_entity_poly.pdbx_strand_id
1 'polypeptide(L)'
;SIHNLLNPSDGQNVSEAIKLLLCIVEISKLDPEDFDPTEAAEFEALCLLGEAYDALLQPFINVNLSLSEQIQSLVTASHLFCALYVQNGTSFMSNQLYADIQTMIKNAVLMVPKTRIVNGDLKVYICLLGDDVLEALFGRCRMIGGHSPNCSIGELRDRFGSAMNLDYIYERHPEWERHPPRLNMIRKRHVDHLRPSHFKRELRANSCDLESCWAAAV
;
A
#
# COMPACT_ATOMS: atom_id res chain seq x y z
N SER A 1 -10.63 -18.76 -6.40
CA SER A 1 -11.22 -19.52 -5.29
C SER A 1 -10.72 -18.91 -3.99
N ILE A 2 -11.51 -18.94 -2.90
CA ILE A 2 -11.05 -18.53 -1.55
C ILE A 2 -9.80 -19.32 -1.14
N HIS A 3 -9.76 -20.61 -1.48
CA HIS A 3 -8.60 -21.45 -1.22
C HIS A 3 -7.29 -20.92 -1.84
N ASN A 4 -7.36 -20.23 -2.99
CA ASN A 4 -6.17 -19.64 -3.62
C ASN A 4 -5.74 -18.34 -2.92
N LEU A 5 -6.66 -17.65 -2.24
CA LEU A 5 -6.31 -16.45 -1.46
C LEU A 5 -5.65 -16.83 -0.14
N LEU A 6 -6.12 -17.92 0.50
CA LEU A 6 -5.56 -18.43 1.75
C LEU A 6 -4.29 -19.25 1.55
N ASN A 7 -4.15 -19.89 0.38
CA ASN A 7 -2.98 -20.68 0.00
C ASN A 7 -2.48 -20.23 -1.39
N PRO A 8 -1.87 -19.03 -1.49
CA PRO A 8 -1.37 -18.53 -2.76
C PRO A 8 -0.22 -19.41 -3.25
N SER A 9 -0.22 -19.71 -4.55
CA SER A 9 0.89 -20.42 -5.20
C SER A 9 2.14 -19.54 -5.33
N ASP A 10 1.94 -18.22 -5.29
CA ASP A 10 2.97 -17.19 -5.33
C ASP A 10 2.80 -16.27 -4.12
N GLY A 11 3.68 -16.44 -3.12
CA GLY A 11 3.68 -15.63 -1.91
C GLY A 11 4.07 -14.16 -2.12
N GLN A 12 4.50 -13.78 -3.34
CA GLN A 12 4.84 -12.40 -3.71
C GLN A 12 3.73 -11.69 -4.49
N ASN A 13 2.56 -12.33 -4.66
CA ASN A 13 1.44 -11.74 -5.38
C ASN A 13 0.68 -10.71 -4.53
N VAL A 14 1.15 -9.46 -4.54
CA VAL A 14 0.57 -8.31 -3.82
C VAL A 14 -0.92 -8.14 -4.12
N SER A 15 -1.32 -8.26 -5.39
CA SER A 15 -2.72 -8.06 -5.79
C SER A 15 -3.67 -9.12 -5.19
N GLU A 16 -3.21 -10.36 -4.98
CA GLU A 16 -3.98 -11.40 -4.28
C GLU A 16 -4.04 -11.15 -2.77
N ALA A 17 -2.95 -10.69 -2.16
CA ALA A 17 -2.92 -10.30 -0.76
C ALA A 17 -3.91 -9.15 -0.48
N ILE A 18 -3.86 -8.06 -1.26
CA ILE A 18 -4.81 -6.93 -1.14
C ILE A 18 -6.25 -7.43 -1.27
N LYS A 19 -6.51 -8.35 -2.20
CA LYS A 19 -7.85 -8.92 -2.39
C LYS A 19 -8.32 -9.71 -1.17
N LEU A 20 -7.45 -10.51 -0.54
CA LEU A 20 -7.80 -11.23 0.68
C LEU A 20 -8.16 -10.26 1.82
N LEU A 21 -7.32 -9.25 2.04
CA LEU A 21 -7.54 -8.27 3.10
C LEU A 21 -8.84 -7.49 2.87
N LEU A 22 -9.11 -7.04 1.65
CA LEU A 22 -10.39 -6.40 1.31
C LEU A 22 -11.59 -7.34 1.47
N CYS A 23 -11.44 -8.64 1.22
CA CYS A 23 -12.52 -9.58 1.51
C CYS A 23 -12.84 -9.64 3.02
N ILE A 24 -11.83 -9.55 3.90
CA ILE A 24 -12.04 -9.49 5.35
C ILE A 24 -12.77 -8.18 5.74
N VAL A 25 -12.39 -7.06 5.14
CA VAL A 25 -13.07 -5.75 5.31
C VAL A 25 -14.53 -5.80 4.86
N GLU A 26 -14.86 -6.55 3.81
CA GLU A 26 -16.25 -6.67 3.38
C GLU A 26 -17.05 -7.64 4.27
N ILE A 27 -16.40 -8.68 4.80
CA ILE A 27 -17.01 -9.57 5.78
C ILE A 27 -17.38 -8.80 7.05
N SER A 28 -16.51 -7.92 7.56
CA SER A 28 -16.79 -7.13 8.77
C SER A 28 -18.01 -6.20 8.67
N LYS A 29 -18.57 -6.02 7.47
CA LYS A 29 -19.74 -5.17 7.21
C LYS A 29 -21.03 -5.96 7.03
N LEU A 30 -20.99 -7.28 7.21
CA LEU A 30 -22.18 -8.13 7.13
C LEU A 30 -23.10 -7.90 8.33
N ASP A 31 -24.37 -8.25 8.17
CA ASP A 31 -25.36 -8.19 9.25
C ASP A 31 -25.32 -9.52 10.05
N PRO A 32 -25.04 -9.49 11.36
CA PRO A 32 -24.92 -10.69 12.17
C PRO A 32 -26.27 -11.21 12.74
N GLU A 33 -27.42 -10.71 12.29
CA GLU A 33 -28.75 -11.04 12.84
C GLU A 33 -29.01 -12.56 13.05
N ASP A 34 -28.48 -13.41 12.16
CA ASP A 34 -28.71 -14.86 12.17
C ASP A 34 -27.56 -15.68 12.80
N PHE A 35 -26.55 -15.03 13.38
CA PHE A 35 -25.36 -15.74 13.86
C PHE A 35 -25.59 -16.41 15.21
N ASP A 36 -25.08 -17.63 15.36
CA ASP A 36 -25.04 -18.28 16.67
C ASP A 36 -24.01 -17.58 17.60
N PRO A 37 -24.02 -17.82 18.92
CA PRO A 37 -23.10 -17.14 19.84
C PRO A 37 -21.60 -17.35 19.55
N THR A 38 -21.23 -18.48 18.93
CA THR A 38 -19.84 -18.76 18.52
C THR A 38 -19.49 -17.97 17.27
N GLU A 39 -20.38 -18.01 16.27
CA GLU A 39 -20.25 -17.24 15.04
C GLU A 39 -20.20 -15.74 15.33
N ALA A 40 -20.99 -15.24 16.29
CA ALA A 40 -20.98 -13.85 16.72
C ALA A 40 -19.64 -13.43 17.34
N ALA A 41 -19.02 -14.27 18.16
CA ALA A 41 -17.71 -13.99 18.76
C ALA A 41 -16.58 -14.01 17.72
N GLU A 42 -16.62 -14.96 16.78
CA GLU A 42 -15.68 -14.99 15.65
C GLU A 42 -15.87 -13.79 14.73
N PHE A 43 -17.13 -13.38 14.50
CA PHE A 43 -17.47 -12.22 13.71
C PHE A 43 -16.97 -10.92 14.34
N GLU A 44 -17.10 -10.75 15.65
CA GLU A 44 -16.57 -9.58 16.36
C GLU A 44 -15.04 -9.45 16.17
N ALA A 45 -14.31 -10.57 16.25
CA ALA A 45 -12.88 -10.58 15.97
C ALA A 45 -12.57 -10.22 14.52
N LEU A 46 -13.37 -10.71 13.56
CA LEU A 46 -13.26 -10.34 12.14
C LEU A 46 -13.63 -8.87 11.90
N CYS A 47 -14.55 -8.30 12.67
CA CYS A 47 -14.89 -6.88 12.60
C CYS A 47 -13.69 -6.01 12.98
N LEU A 48 -13.09 -6.29 14.14
CA LEU A 48 -11.91 -5.59 14.60
C LEU A 48 -10.73 -5.73 13.63
N LEU A 49 -10.53 -6.93 13.08
CA LEU A 49 -9.50 -7.18 12.07
C LEU A 49 -9.79 -6.46 10.75
N GLY A 50 -11.05 -6.43 10.32
CA GLY A 50 -11.51 -5.71 9.14
C GLY A 50 -11.30 -4.21 9.27
N GLU A 51 -11.61 -3.61 10.43
CA GLU A 51 -11.31 -2.20 10.69
C GLU A 51 -9.82 -1.90 10.61
N ALA A 52 -8.97 -2.74 11.21
CA ALA A 52 -7.52 -2.58 11.13
C ALA A 52 -7.00 -2.65 9.68
N TYR A 53 -7.52 -3.58 8.87
CA TYR A 53 -7.12 -3.71 7.48
C TYR A 53 -7.67 -2.60 6.58
N ASP A 54 -8.91 -2.14 6.80
CA ASP A 54 -9.45 -1.01 6.04
C ASP A 54 -8.62 0.24 6.33
N ALA A 55 -8.39 0.53 7.61
CA ALA A 55 -7.56 1.65 8.04
C ALA A 55 -6.13 1.60 7.48
N LEU A 56 -5.54 0.41 7.35
CA LEU A 56 -4.23 0.21 6.74
C LEU A 56 -4.25 0.42 5.22
N LEU A 57 -5.24 -0.11 4.52
CA LEU A 57 -5.25 -0.18 3.06
C LEU A 57 -5.72 1.10 2.39
N GLN A 58 -6.77 1.75 2.92
CA GLN A 58 -7.41 2.91 2.28
C GLN A 58 -6.41 4.01 1.83
N PRO A 59 -5.37 4.36 2.62
CA PRO A 59 -4.35 5.34 2.20
C PRO A 59 -3.62 5.00 0.91
N PHE A 60 -3.50 3.72 0.59
CA PHE A 60 -2.77 3.22 -0.59
C PHE A 60 -3.67 2.92 -1.77
N ILE A 61 -4.98 2.78 -1.57
CA ILE A 61 -5.91 2.35 -2.62
C ILE A 61 -6.98 3.39 -2.97
N ASN A 62 -7.20 4.39 -2.11
CA ASN A 62 -8.26 5.38 -2.27
C ASN A 62 -7.72 6.76 -2.64
N VAL A 63 -7.80 7.09 -3.93
CA VAL A 63 -7.36 8.37 -4.50
C VAL A 63 -8.16 9.60 -4.05
N ASN A 64 -9.27 9.38 -3.34
CA ASN A 64 -10.17 10.42 -2.87
C ASN A 64 -9.93 10.80 -1.39
N LEU A 65 -8.85 10.32 -0.78
CA LEU A 65 -8.42 10.76 0.54
C LEU A 65 -7.44 11.93 0.46
N SER A 66 -7.66 12.94 1.29
CA SER A 66 -6.68 13.97 1.62
C SER A 66 -5.54 13.41 2.46
N LEU A 67 -4.44 14.15 2.58
CA LEU A 67 -3.30 13.71 3.39
C LEU A 67 -3.69 13.50 4.87
N SER A 68 -4.54 14.36 5.43
CA SER A 68 -5.02 14.22 6.81
C SER A 68 -5.83 12.94 7.01
N GLU A 69 -6.75 12.64 6.08
CA GLU A 69 -7.56 11.42 6.12
C GLU A 69 -6.67 10.17 5.98
N GLN A 70 -5.66 10.22 5.09
CA GLN A 70 -4.69 9.13 4.95
C GLN A 70 -3.88 8.90 6.23
N ILE A 71 -3.36 9.97 6.84
CA ILE A 71 -2.57 9.88 8.08
C ILE A 71 -3.43 9.40 9.24
N GLN A 72 -4.65 9.93 9.40
CA GLN A 72 -5.58 9.47 10.44
C GLN A 72 -5.85 7.97 10.30
N SER A 73 -6.15 7.50 9.08
CA SER A 73 -6.36 6.09 8.77
C SER A 73 -5.15 5.21 9.16
N LEU A 74 -3.93 5.63 8.81
CA LEU A 74 -2.72 4.89 9.20
C LEU A 74 -2.49 4.88 10.72
N VAL A 75 -2.76 5.98 11.41
CA VAL A 75 -2.62 6.05 12.87
C VAL A 75 -3.66 5.15 13.55
N THR A 76 -4.91 5.12 13.08
CA THR A 76 -5.94 4.17 13.53
C THR A 76 -5.46 2.73 13.35
N ALA A 77 -4.92 2.38 12.17
CA ALA A 77 -4.36 1.06 11.93
C ALA A 77 -3.21 0.72 12.90
N SER A 78 -2.31 1.68 13.16
CA SER A 78 -1.19 1.50 14.10
C SER A 78 -1.68 1.17 15.51
N HIS A 79 -2.71 1.88 16.01
CA HIS A 79 -3.30 1.62 17.32
C HIS A 79 -3.99 0.26 17.39
N LEU A 80 -4.81 -0.09 16.39
CA LEU A 80 -5.52 -1.37 16.36
C LEU A 80 -4.54 -2.55 16.30
N PHE A 81 -3.53 -2.49 15.43
CA PHE A 81 -2.50 -3.53 15.37
C PHE A 81 -1.68 -3.62 16.66
N CYS A 82 -1.38 -2.48 17.29
CA CYS A 82 -0.70 -2.46 18.57
C CYS A 82 -1.53 -3.16 19.65
N ALA A 83 -2.82 -2.84 19.78
CA ALA A 83 -3.72 -3.47 20.75
C ALA A 83 -3.82 -4.99 20.51
N LEU A 84 -4.08 -5.40 19.26
CA LEU A 84 -4.17 -6.81 18.87
C LEU A 84 -2.86 -7.57 19.15
N TYR A 85 -1.72 -6.96 18.86
CA TYR A 85 -0.40 -7.56 19.07
C TYR A 85 -0.01 -7.59 20.55
N VAL A 86 -0.32 -6.57 21.35
CA VAL A 86 -0.07 -6.59 22.80
C VAL A 86 -0.88 -7.69 23.48
N GLN A 87 -2.12 -7.90 23.03
CA GLN A 87 -3.01 -8.91 23.60
C GLN A 87 -2.62 -10.35 23.21
N ASN A 88 -2.25 -10.56 21.94
CA ASN A 88 -2.09 -11.91 21.38
C ASN A 88 -0.64 -12.28 21.01
N GLY A 89 0.28 -11.31 21.04
CA GLY A 89 1.69 -11.48 20.68
C GLY A 89 1.88 -12.11 19.30
N THR A 90 2.80 -13.07 19.25
CA THR A 90 3.16 -13.78 18.01
C THR A 90 2.06 -14.68 17.45
N SER A 91 1.01 -14.97 18.22
CA SER A 91 -0.13 -15.74 17.73
C SER A 91 -1.01 -14.94 16.77
N PHE A 92 -0.98 -13.60 16.85
CA PHE A 92 -1.67 -12.73 15.91
C PHE A 92 -0.85 -12.49 14.64
N MET A 93 0.41 -12.05 14.78
CA MET A 93 1.33 -11.90 13.67
C MET A 93 2.78 -12.02 14.11
N SER A 94 3.68 -12.29 13.16
CA SER A 94 5.11 -12.37 13.46
C SER A 94 5.67 -11.02 13.93
N ASN A 95 6.71 -11.06 14.77
CA ASN A 95 7.42 -9.85 15.23
C ASN A 95 7.91 -9.00 14.05
N GLN A 96 8.33 -9.67 12.98
CA GLN A 96 8.81 -9.02 11.76
C GLN A 96 7.67 -8.25 11.08
N LEU A 97 6.53 -8.90 10.84
CA LEU A 97 5.39 -8.24 10.19
C LEU A 97 4.87 -7.06 11.01
N TYR A 98 4.77 -7.22 12.33
CA TYR A 98 4.39 -6.13 13.22
C TYR A 98 5.36 -4.95 13.13
N ALA A 99 6.66 -5.21 13.24
CA ALA A 99 7.69 -4.18 13.16
C ALA A 99 7.69 -3.47 11.80
N ASP A 100 7.48 -4.20 10.71
CA ASP A 100 7.43 -3.66 9.35
C ASP A 100 6.21 -2.75 9.15
N ILE A 101 5.02 -3.19 9.59
CA ILE A 101 3.78 -2.38 9.51
C ILE A 101 3.94 -1.08 10.31
N GLN A 102 4.40 -1.18 11.57
CA GLN A 102 4.57 0.00 12.43
C GLN A 102 5.64 0.96 11.89
N THR A 103 6.72 0.42 11.33
CA THR A 103 7.79 1.23 10.72
C THR A 103 7.29 1.95 9.46
N MET A 104 6.51 1.26 8.62
CA MET A 104 5.90 1.82 7.42
C MET A 104 4.96 2.98 7.76
N ILE A 105 4.07 2.79 8.75
CA ILE A 105 3.17 3.84 9.24
C ILE A 105 3.97 5.01 9.82
N LYS A 106 4.94 4.74 10.70
CA LYS A 106 5.81 5.77 11.29
C LYS A 106 6.52 6.59 10.23
N ASN A 107 7.03 5.95 9.17
CA ASN A 107 7.68 6.65 8.07
C ASN A 107 6.70 7.57 7.34
N ALA A 108 5.48 7.12 7.06
CA ALA A 108 4.44 7.96 6.45
C ALA A 108 4.13 9.20 7.30
N VAL A 109 3.94 9.02 8.61
CA VAL A 109 3.70 10.12 9.56
C VAL A 109 4.89 11.08 9.61
N LEU A 110 6.11 10.59 9.73
CA LEU A 110 7.32 11.42 9.82
C LEU A 110 7.69 12.12 8.51
N MET A 111 7.19 11.66 7.36
CA MET A 111 7.40 12.35 6.09
C MET A 111 6.64 13.68 5.99
N VAL A 112 5.51 13.82 6.67
CA VAL A 112 4.73 15.07 6.70
C VAL A 112 5.52 16.22 7.34
N PRO A 113 6.02 16.14 8.59
CA PRO A 113 6.75 17.23 9.21
C PRO A 113 8.11 17.46 8.53
N LYS A 114 8.78 16.41 8.04
CA LYS A 114 10.02 16.56 7.24
C LYS A 114 9.77 17.41 6.00
N THR A 115 8.71 17.10 5.25
CA THR A 115 8.33 17.87 4.07
C THR A 115 7.92 19.29 4.43
N ARG A 116 7.20 19.48 5.55
CA ARG A 116 6.83 20.81 6.06
C ARG A 116 8.03 21.70 6.33
N ILE A 117 9.06 21.16 6.98
CA ILE A 117 10.30 21.91 7.29
C ILE A 117 11.03 22.32 6.02
N VAL A 118 11.06 21.46 5.00
CA VAL A 118 11.70 21.76 3.71
C VAL A 118 10.89 22.79 2.92
N ASN A 119 9.61 22.51 2.69
CA ASN A 119 8.64 23.38 2.07
C ASN A 119 7.24 22.79 2.26
N GLY A 120 6.43 23.43 3.11
CA GLY A 120 5.08 22.95 3.43
C GLY A 120 4.06 22.96 2.28
N ASP A 121 4.37 23.64 1.18
CA ASP A 121 3.55 23.62 -0.04
C ASP A 121 3.83 22.41 -0.94
N LEU A 122 4.85 21.61 -0.64
CA LEU A 122 5.09 20.34 -1.32
C LEU A 122 4.07 19.29 -0.88
N LYS A 123 3.69 18.45 -1.84
CA LYS A 123 2.77 17.34 -1.62
C LYS A 123 3.50 16.12 -1.07
N VAL A 124 2.84 15.41 -0.17
CA VAL A 124 3.30 14.12 0.35
C VAL A 124 2.46 13.01 -0.28
N TYR A 125 3.10 12.14 -1.04
CA TYR A 125 2.47 11.00 -1.69
C TYR A 125 2.85 9.73 -0.95
N ILE A 126 1.98 9.24 -0.08
CA ILE A 126 2.24 8.04 0.74
C ILE A 126 2.46 6.80 -0.15
N CYS A 127 1.79 6.72 -1.30
CA CYS A 127 1.99 5.64 -2.28
C CYS A 127 3.42 5.55 -2.84
N LEU A 128 4.24 6.61 -2.73
CA LEU A 128 5.63 6.60 -3.18
C LEU A 128 6.63 6.18 -2.08
N LEU A 129 6.16 5.83 -0.89
CA LEU A 129 7.03 5.40 0.22
C LEU A 129 7.46 3.93 0.10
N GLY A 130 6.82 3.18 -0.79
CA GLY A 130 7.25 1.83 -1.17
C GLY A 130 8.36 1.85 -2.23
N ASP A 131 8.64 0.67 -2.78
CA ASP A 131 9.69 0.43 -3.76
C ASP A 131 9.18 0.14 -5.18
N ASP A 132 7.86 0.26 -5.45
CA ASP A 132 7.25 0.11 -6.78
C ASP A 132 8.02 0.82 -7.91
N VAL A 133 8.51 2.04 -7.66
CA VAL A 133 9.29 2.81 -8.64
C VAL A 133 10.61 2.10 -8.98
N LEU A 134 11.25 1.52 -7.96
CA LEU A 134 12.48 0.76 -8.11
C LEU A 134 12.20 -0.61 -8.75
N GLU A 135 11.12 -1.28 -8.37
CA GLU A 135 10.67 -2.52 -9.01
C GLU A 135 10.40 -2.33 -10.49
N ALA A 136 9.75 -1.23 -10.88
CA ALA A 136 9.51 -0.88 -12.27
C ALA A 136 10.83 -0.70 -13.04
N LEU A 137 11.82 -0.02 -12.45
CA LEU A 137 13.15 0.14 -13.02
C LEU A 137 13.84 -1.22 -13.21
N PHE A 138 13.80 -2.09 -12.20
CA PHE A 138 14.34 -3.46 -12.30
C PHE A 138 13.62 -4.28 -13.37
N GLY A 139 12.29 -4.16 -13.47
CA GLY A 139 11.47 -4.77 -14.50
C GLY A 139 11.92 -4.36 -15.91
N ARG A 140 12.09 -3.06 -16.15
CA ARG A 140 12.61 -2.54 -17.43
C ARG A 140 14.02 -3.05 -17.72
N CYS A 141 14.91 -3.04 -16.73
CA CYS A 141 16.27 -3.54 -16.89
C CYS A 141 16.28 -5.01 -17.35
N ARG A 142 15.42 -5.85 -16.76
CA ARG A 142 15.26 -7.26 -17.17
C ARG A 142 14.68 -7.37 -18.58
N MET A 143 13.72 -6.52 -18.95
CA MET A 143 13.14 -6.49 -20.30
C MET A 143 14.14 -6.09 -21.39
N ILE A 144 15.03 -5.13 -21.12
CA ILE A 144 16.11 -4.73 -22.04
C ILE A 144 17.02 -5.92 -22.37
N GLY A 145 17.23 -6.82 -21.41
CA GLY A 145 18.01 -8.04 -21.60
C GLY A 145 17.39 -9.08 -22.55
N GLY A 146 16.11 -8.95 -22.90
CA GLY A 146 15.40 -9.90 -23.75
C GLY A 146 15.49 -11.33 -23.23
N HIS A 147 16.14 -12.22 -23.99
CA HIS A 147 16.36 -13.62 -23.60
C HIS A 147 17.40 -13.81 -22.47
N SER A 148 18.12 -12.75 -22.09
CA SER A 148 19.06 -12.73 -20.96
C SER A 148 18.59 -11.73 -19.89
N PRO A 149 17.50 -12.04 -19.16
CA PRO A 149 16.91 -11.12 -18.18
C PRO A 149 17.82 -10.89 -16.96
N ASN A 150 18.69 -11.85 -16.65
CA ASN A 150 19.70 -11.71 -15.62
C ASN A 150 20.91 -10.96 -16.19
N CYS A 151 21.57 -10.14 -15.37
CA CYS A 151 22.69 -9.32 -15.81
C CYS A 151 23.81 -9.34 -14.78
N SER A 152 25.04 -9.25 -15.25
CA SER A 152 26.20 -8.94 -14.42
C SER A 152 26.12 -7.50 -13.90
N ILE A 153 26.90 -7.15 -12.88
CA ILE A 153 26.92 -5.80 -12.31
C ILE A 153 27.29 -4.72 -13.35
N GLY A 154 28.16 -5.05 -14.31
CA GLY A 154 28.53 -4.15 -15.40
C GLY A 154 27.37 -3.92 -16.37
N GLU A 155 26.68 -4.99 -16.75
CA GLU A 155 25.49 -4.90 -17.59
C GLU A 155 24.34 -4.20 -16.86
N LEU A 156 24.19 -4.38 -15.54
CA LEU A 156 23.17 -3.70 -14.75
C LEU A 156 23.32 -2.18 -14.87
N ARG A 157 24.55 -1.66 -14.75
CA ARG A 157 24.84 -0.23 -14.94
C ARG A 157 24.37 0.26 -16.31
N ASP A 158 24.75 -0.45 -17.37
CA ASP A 158 24.47 -0.03 -18.74
C ASP A 158 22.97 -0.14 -19.08
N ARG A 159 22.31 -1.20 -18.58
CA ARG A 159 20.86 -1.40 -18.72
C ARG A 159 20.05 -0.41 -17.89
N PHE A 160 20.50 -0.04 -16.69
CA PHE A 160 19.87 1.01 -15.88
C PHE A 160 19.94 2.36 -16.56
N GLY A 161 21.11 2.75 -17.09
CA GLY A 161 21.23 3.98 -17.87
C GLY A 161 20.27 3.99 -19.07
N SER A 162 20.15 2.87 -19.77
CA SER A 162 19.21 2.70 -20.88
C SER A 162 17.74 2.78 -20.42
N ALA A 163 17.39 2.16 -19.29
CA ALA A 163 16.04 2.19 -18.73
C ALA A 163 15.64 3.60 -18.28
N MET A 164 16.53 4.35 -17.63
CA MET A 164 16.27 5.74 -17.25
C MET A 164 16.09 6.66 -18.46
N ASN A 165 16.86 6.46 -19.53
CA ASN A 165 16.67 7.18 -20.79
C ASN A 165 15.30 6.88 -21.41
N LEU A 166 14.84 5.62 -21.35
CA LEU A 166 13.49 5.25 -21.79
C LEU A 166 12.41 5.90 -20.92
N ASP A 167 12.58 5.91 -19.58
CA ASP A 167 11.64 6.59 -18.68
C ASP A 167 11.52 8.08 -19.00
N TYR A 168 12.64 8.75 -19.28
CA TYR A 168 12.65 10.16 -19.68
C TYR A 168 11.95 10.41 -21.03
N ILE A 169 12.01 9.46 -21.96
CA ILE A 169 11.29 9.52 -23.24
C ILE A 169 9.79 9.30 -23.00
N TYR A 170 9.40 8.29 -22.22
CA TYR A 170 8.00 8.00 -21.92
C TYR A 170 7.34 9.08 -21.07
N GLU A 171 8.08 9.78 -20.22
CA GLU A 171 7.56 10.95 -19.50
C GLU A 171 7.13 12.08 -20.47
N ARG A 172 7.85 12.24 -21.59
CA ARG A 172 7.51 13.22 -22.66
C ARG A 172 6.49 12.71 -23.65
N HIS A 173 6.51 11.41 -23.90
CA HIS A 173 5.65 10.72 -24.86
C HIS A 173 5.00 9.49 -24.22
N PRO A 174 4.04 9.68 -23.29
CA PRO A 174 3.39 8.57 -22.58
C PRO A 174 2.73 7.57 -23.53
N GLU A 175 2.28 8.04 -24.70
CA GLU A 175 1.63 7.21 -25.73
C GLU A 175 2.57 6.18 -26.39
N TRP A 176 3.89 6.31 -26.22
CA TRP A 176 4.87 5.34 -26.72
C TRP A 176 5.12 4.20 -25.75
N GLU A 177 4.73 4.35 -24.48
CA GLU A 177 4.95 3.32 -23.48
C GLU A 177 3.96 2.16 -23.69
N ARG A 178 4.47 1.03 -24.18
CA ARG A 178 3.68 -0.20 -24.24
C ARG A 178 3.58 -0.81 -22.86
N HIS A 179 2.49 -0.53 -22.16
CA HIS A 179 2.19 -1.24 -20.92
C HIS A 179 1.82 -2.70 -21.22
N PRO A 180 2.45 -3.68 -20.55
CA PRO A 180 1.98 -5.05 -20.55
C PRO A 180 0.47 -5.10 -20.26
N PRO A 181 -0.32 -6.01 -20.86
CA PRO A 181 -1.75 -6.15 -20.56
C PRO A 181 -2.05 -6.39 -19.07
N ARG A 182 -1.03 -6.88 -18.34
CA ARG A 182 -1.01 -7.08 -16.89
C ARG A 182 -0.91 -5.78 -16.07
N LEU A 183 -0.75 -4.61 -16.69
CA LEU A 183 -0.66 -3.30 -16.02
C LEU A 183 -1.83 -2.38 -16.40
N ASN A 184 -2.78 -2.86 -17.20
CA ASN A 184 -3.96 -2.08 -17.56
C ASN A 184 -4.93 -2.00 -16.36
N MET A 185 -5.15 -0.78 -15.87
CA MET A 185 -6.04 -0.38 -14.76
C MET A 185 -7.54 -0.60 -15.04
N ILE A 186 -7.89 -1.50 -15.96
CA ILE A 186 -9.29 -1.80 -16.37
C ILE A 186 -9.90 -2.86 -15.44
N ARG A 187 -9.09 -3.52 -14.61
CA ARG A 187 -9.55 -4.53 -13.65
C ARG A 187 -9.24 -4.05 -12.23
N LYS A 188 -10.15 -4.30 -11.27
CA LYS A 188 -10.00 -4.13 -9.80
C LYS A 188 -8.73 -4.77 -9.18
N ARG A 189 -7.82 -5.31 -9.99
CA ARG A 189 -6.60 -6.04 -9.61
C ARG A 189 -5.34 -5.17 -9.58
N HIS A 190 -5.38 -3.87 -9.94
CA HIS A 190 -4.18 -3.00 -9.98
C HIS A 190 -4.31 -1.76 -9.08
N VAL A 191 -4.97 -1.92 -7.93
CA VAL A 191 -5.06 -0.82 -6.96
C VAL A 191 -3.73 -0.60 -6.22
N ASP A 192 -2.79 -1.53 -6.36
CA ASP A 192 -1.40 -1.45 -5.89
C ASP A 192 -0.54 -0.44 -6.68
N HIS A 193 -0.90 -0.07 -7.91
CA HIS A 193 -0.06 0.81 -8.75
C HIS A 193 -0.58 2.25 -8.86
N LEU A 194 -0.97 2.87 -7.74
CA LEU A 194 -1.39 4.27 -7.75
C LEU A 194 -0.21 5.23 -7.98
N ARG A 195 -0.37 6.11 -8.96
CA ARG A 195 0.58 7.19 -9.26
C ARG A 195 0.12 8.52 -8.65
N PRO A 196 1.05 9.45 -8.38
CA PRO A 196 0.74 10.80 -7.90
C PRO A 196 -0.36 11.53 -8.68
N SER A 197 -0.46 11.29 -9.99
CA SER A 197 -1.45 11.91 -10.88
C SER A 197 -2.89 11.44 -10.63
N HIS A 198 -3.09 10.28 -9.99
CA HIS A 198 -4.43 9.76 -9.73
C HIS A 198 -5.10 10.43 -8.53
N PHE A 199 -4.33 10.97 -7.59
CA PHE A 199 -4.85 11.59 -6.37
C PHE A 199 -5.51 12.94 -6.66
N LYS A 200 -6.74 13.10 -6.14
CA LYS A 200 -7.60 14.25 -6.48
C LYS A 200 -7.74 15.28 -5.36
N ARG A 201 -7.33 14.94 -4.15
CA ARG A 201 -7.53 15.76 -2.94
C ARG A 201 -6.27 16.52 -2.56
N GLU A 202 -6.38 17.31 -1.50
CA GLU A 202 -5.27 18.08 -0.98
C GLU A 202 -4.25 17.15 -0.29
N LEU A 203 -3.00 17.26 -0.71
CA LEU A 203 -1.88 16.43 -0.25
C LEU A 203 -0.67 17.25 0.23
N ARG A 204 -0.77 18.58 0.30
CA ARG A 204 0.32 19.44 0.78
C ARG A 204 0.63 19.16 2.25
N ALA A 205 1.90 19.18 2.61
CA ALA A 205 2.32 18.93 3.98
C ALA A 205 1.71 19.93 4.98
N ASN A 206 1.46 21.18 4.59
CA ASN A 206 0.80 22.19 5.44
C ASN A 206 -0.69 21.94 5.69
N SER A 207 -1.38 21.14 4.86
CA SER A 207 -2.81 20.88 5.06
C SER A 207 -3.09 19.81 6.12
N CYS A 208 -2.07 19.08 6.57
CA CYS A 208 -2.21 17.94 7.47
C CYS A 208 -1.83 18.31 8.91
N ASP A 209 -2.81 18.48 9.79
CA ASP A 209 -2.52 18.63 11.22
C ASP A 209 -2.35 17.26 11.89
N LEU A 210 -1.09 16.93 12.22
CA LEU A 210 -0.73 15.64 12.79
C LEU A 210 -1.29 15.45 14.20
N GLU A 211 -1.42 16.52 15.00
CA GLU A 211 -1.94 16.42 16.35
C GLU A 211 -3.43 16.07 16.32
N SER A 212 -4.19 16.76 15.48
CA SER A 212 -5.59 16.44 15.23
C SER A 212 -5.78 15.02 14.65
N CYS A 213 -4.96 14.60 13.69
CA CYS A 213 -5.02 13.25 13.14
C CYS A 213 -4.75 12.17 14.20
N TRP A 214 -3.81 12.42 15.12
CA TRP A 214 -3.49 11.49 16.20
C TRP A 214 -4.60 11.41 17.23
N ALA A 215 -5.15 12.56 17.64
CA ALA A 215 -6.24 12.62 18.61
C ALA A 215 -7.54 11.98 18.08
N ALA A 216 -7.79 12.04 16.77
CA ALA A 216 -8.98 11.46 16.15
C ALA A 216 -8.88 9.94 15.89
N ALA A 217 -7.72 9.33 16.15
CA ALA A 217 -7.47 7.90 15.94
C ALA A 217 -7.57 7.07 17.24
N VAL A 218 -7.80 7.74 18.38
CA VAL A 218 -7.97 7.18 19.74
C VAL A 218 -9.41 7.39 20.18
#